data_AF-A0A8T5TFQ1-F1
#
_entry.id   AF-A0A8T5TFQ1-F1
#
_cell.length_a   1.000
_cell.length_b   1.000
_cell.length_c   1.000
_cell.angle_alpha   90.00
_cell.angle_beta   90.00
_cell.angle_gamma   90.00
#
_symmetry.space_group_name_H-M   'P 1'
#
loop_
_entity.id
_entity.type
_entity.pdbx_description
1 polymer ?
#
loop_
_entity_poly.entity_id
_entity_poly.type
_entity_poly.pdbx_seq_one_letter_code
_entity_poly.pdbx_strand_id
1 'polypeptide(L)' 'MKLISVNLPESYLEVLEILVAEGKFPNRSEAIRVGIRDLIKTEYIIEEKIKKNYSKYFEPEIKDTQVENIIAEEN' A
#
# COMPACT_ATOMS: atom_id res chain seq x y z
N MET A 1 6.91 5.05 16.96
CA MET A 1 7.11 3.77 16.23
C MET A 1 6.67 2.63 17.11
N LYS A 2 6.22 1.50 16.53
CA LYS A 2 5.85 0.28 17.27
C LYS A 2 6.95 -0.78 17.05
N LEU A 3 7.32 -1.51 18.11
CA LEU A 3 8.31 -2.59 18.01
C LEU A 3 7.70 -3.78 17.27
N ILE A 4 8.43 -4.33 16.32
CA ILE A 4 8.09 -5.55 15.59
C ILE A 4 9.29 -6.50 15.66
N SER A 5 9.02 -7.80 15.76
CA SER A 5 10.03 -8.86 15.66
C SER A 5 9.76 -9.67 14.40
N VAL A 6 10.81 -9.93 13.62
CA VAL A 6 10.74 -10.69 12.37
C VAL A 6 11.91 -11.66 12.30
N ASN A 7 11.70 -12.80 11.65
CA ASN A 7 12.76 -13.76 11.37
C ASN A 7 13.20 -13.60 9.92
N LEU A 8 14.50 -13.41 9.70
CA LEU A 8 15.10 -13.23 8.38
C LEU A 8 16.26 -14.23 8.20
N PRO A 9 16.56 -14.65 6.95
CA PRO A 9 17.77 -15.41 6.67
C PRO A 9 19.03 -14.64 7.08
N GLU A 10 20.05 -15.35 7.56
CA GLU A 10 21.32 -14.75 8.01
C GLU A 10 21.99 -13.92 6.90
N SER A 11 21.96 -14.43 5.66
CA SER A 11 22.52 -13.74 4.50
C SER A 11 21.91 -12.35 4.27
N TYR A 12 20.66 -12.11 4.68
CA TYR A 12 20.04 -10.79 4.55
C TYR A 12 20.52 -9.85 5.67
N LEU A 13 20.76 -10.39 6.88
CA LEU A 13 21.31 -9.64 7.99
C LEU A 13 22.75 -9.18 7.67
N GLU A 14 23.57 -10.06 7.10
CA GLU A 14 24.93 -9.75 6.65
C GLU A 14 24.94 -8.59 5.64
N VAL A 15 24.06 -8.64 4.64
CA VAL A 15 23.93 -7.56 3.64
C VAL A 15 23.50 -6.25 4.28
N LEU A 16 22.54 -6.28 5.23
CA LEU A 16 22.13 -5.09 5.97
C LEU A 16 23.28 -4.50 6.80
N GLU A 17 24.14 -5.34 7.37
CA GLU A 17 25.31 -4.88 8.12
C GLU A 17 26.34 -4.21 7.22
N ILE A 18 26.60 -4.77 6.03
CA ILE A 18 27.47 -4.14 5.02
C ILE A 18 26.94 -2.75 4.65
N LEU A 19 25.63 -2.62 4.39
CA LEU A 19 25.03 -1.32 4.04
C LEU A 19 25.18 -0.28 5.16
N VAL A 20 25.12 -0.70 6.42
CA VAL A 20 25.35 0.17 7.58
C VAL A 20 26.82 0.52 7.72
N ALA A 21 27.72 -0.45 7.55
CA ALA A 21 29.16 -0.25 7.61
C ALA A 21 29.67 0.71 6.53
N GLU A 22 29.07 0.68 5.33
CA GLU A 22 29.31 1.63 4.25
C GLU A 22 28.72 3.03 4.51
N GLY A 23 28.00 3.22 5.62
CA GLY A 23 27.36 4.49 5.97
C GLY A 23 26.12 4.84 5.16
N LYS A 24 25.59 3.91 4.34
CA LYS A 24 24.37 4.13 3.55
C LYS A 24 23.13 4.28 4.44
N PHE A 25 23.12 3.59 5.57
CA PHE A 25 22.09 3.71 6.59
C PHE A 25 22.70 3.83 7.99
N PRO A 26 22.07 4.58 8.90
CA PRO A 26 22.58 4.74 10.26
C PRO A 26 22.49 3.46 11.10
N ASN A 27 21.57 2.54 10.78
CA ASN A 27 21.41 1.25 11.42
C ASN A 27 20.53 0.30 10.59
N ARG A 28 20.55 -0.98 10.93
CA ARG A 28 19.76 -2.04 10.27
C ARG A 28 18.26 -1.73 10.27
N SER A 29 17.73 -1.19 11.36
CA SER A 29 16.31 -0.88 11.47
C SER A 29 15.86 0.22 10.51
N GLU A 30 16.72 1.21 10.23
CA GLU A 30 16.42 2.25 9.25
C GLU A 30 16.45 1.71 7.83
N ALA A 31 17.44 0.88 7.49
CA ALA A 31 17.50 0.20 6.20
C ALA A 31 16.23 -0.64 5.94
N ILE A 32 15.77 -1.41 6.95
CA ILE A 32 14.54 -2.20 6.86
C ILE A 32 13.32 -1.30 6.67
N ARG A 33 13.20 -0.22 7.44
CA ARG A 33 12.06 0.72 7.31
C ARG A 33 12.01 1.37 5.94
N VAL A 34 13.17 1.74 5.38
CA VAL A 34 13.28 2.29 4.02
C VAL A 34 12.79 1.27 2.99
N GLY A 35 13.25 0.02 3.07
CA GLY A 35 12.78 -1.05 2.18
C GLY A 35 11.27 -1.28 2.25
N ILE A 36 10.70 -1.33 3.46
CA ILE A 36 9.24 -1.48 3.67
C ILE A 36 8.48 -0.28 3.09
N ARG A 37 8.95 0.95 3.34
CA ARG A 37 8.32 2.16 2.82
C ARG A 37 8.30 2.16 1.30
N ASP A 38 9.42 1.80 0.68
CA ASP A 38 9.56 1.85 -0.76
C ASP A 38 8.73 0.73 -1.43
N LEU A 39 8.63 -0.44 -0.79
CA LEU A 39 7.68 -1.49 -1.16
C LEU A 39 6.23 -0.99 -1.11
N ILE A 40 5.78 -0.41 0.01
CA ILE A 40 4.39 0.11 0.14
C ILE A 40 4.11 1.20 -0.90
N LYS A 41 5.07 2.11 -1.12
CA LYS A 41 4.91 3.15 -2.14
C LYS A 41 4.79 2.57 -3.55
N THR A 42 5.47 1.46 -3.82
CA THR A 42 5.42 0.81 -5.12
C THR A 42 4.11 0.06 -5.28
N GLU A 43 3.75 -0.84 -4.38
CA GLU A 43 2.56 -1.67 -4.53
C GLU A 43 1.26 -0.90 -4.26
N TYR A 44 1.16 -0.27 -3.09
CA TYR A 44 -0.11 0.28 -2.60
C TYR A 44 -0.47 1.61 -3.27
N ILE A 45 0.49 2.52 -3.48
CA ILE A 45 0.18 3.82 -4.11
C ILE A 45 -0.13 3.62 -5.60
N ILE A 46 0.46 2.63 -6.27
CA ILE A 46 0.09 2.29 -7.64
C ILE A 46 -1.35 1.76 -7.67
N GLU A 47 -1.70 0.80 -6.82
CA GLU A 47 -3.06 0.26 -6.74
C GLU A 47 -4.12 1.32 -6.38
N GLU A 48 -3.85 2.20 -5.42
CA GLU A 48 -4.79 3.27 -5.03
C GLU A 48 -4.91 4.34 -6.10
N LYS A 49 -3.81 4.73 -6.76
CA LYS A 49 -3.88 5.63 -7.92
C LYS A 49 -4.65 5.00 -9.05
N ILE A 50 -4.48 3.70 -9.29
CA ILE A 50 -5.27 2.93 -10.25
C ILE A 50 -6.74 2.97 -9.81
N LYS A 51 -7.13 2.47 -8.63
CA LYS A 51 -8.53 2.48 -8.16
C LYS A 51 -9.18 3.86 -8.22
N LYS A 52 -8.48 4.92 -7.79
CA LYS A 52 -8.97 6.30 -7.80
C LYS A 52 -9.05 6.90 -9.21
N ASN A 53 -8.13 6.54 -10.11
CA ASN A 53 -8.21 6.93 -11.52
C ASN A 53 -9.31 6.12 -12.24
N TYR A 54 -9.41 4.82 -12.02
CA TYR A 54 -10.44 3.96 -12.58
C TYR A 54 -11.85 4.33 -12.08
N SER A 55 -12.01 4.72 -10.80
CA SER A 55 -13.28 5.27 -10.32
C SER A 55 -13.62 6.59 -10.99
N LYS A 56 -12.61 7.44 -11.25
CA LYS A 56 -12.76 8.68 -12.03
C LYS A 56 -13.15 8.42 -13.50
N TYR A 57 -12.84 7.26 -14.06
CA TYR A 57 -13.28 6.86 -15.41
C TYR A 57 -14.62 6.11 -15.42
N PHE A 58 -15.09 5.61 -14.26
CA PHE A 58 -16.36 4.89 -14.12
C PHE A 58 -17.53 5.75 -13.57
N GLU A 59 -17.35 7.07 -13.42
CA GLU A 59 -18.46 8.02 -13.28
C GLU A 59 -18.77 8.79 -14.61
N PRO A 60 -19.12 8.14 -15.73
CA PRO A 60 -19.99 8.78 -16.69
C PRO A 60 -21.43 8.52 -16.24
N GLU A 61 -22.01 9.52 -15.58
CA GLU A 61 -23.46 9.76 -15.50
C GLU A 61 -24.37 8.52 -15.37
N ILE A 62 -24.61 8.05 -14.14
CA ILE A 62 -25.98 7.67 -13.77
C ILE A 62 -26.62 8.94 -13.20
N LYS A 63 -26.98 9.85 -14.11
CA LYS A 63 -27.92 10.93 -13.80
C LYS A 63 -29.32 10.37 -13.96
N ASP A 64 -29.97 10.30 -12.82
CA ASP A 64 -31.41 10.29 -12.60
C ASP A 64 -32.20 9.11 -13.16
N THR A 65 -32.91 8.42 -12.26
CA THR A 65 -34.39 8.35 -12.18
C THR A 65 -34.84 6.93 -11.75
N GLN A 66 -35.42 6.85 -10.54
CA GLN A 66 -36.27 5.77 -9.99
C GLN A 66 -35.59 4.52 -9.40
N VAL A 67 -35.12 4.61 -8.14
CA VAL A 67 -34.99 3.43 -7.26
C VAL A 67 -36.02 3.45 -6.11
N GLU A 68 -36.83 4.50 -5.97
CA GLU A 68 -37.80 4.60 -4.85
C GLU A 68 -39.21 4.07 -5.15
N ASN A 69 -39.53 3.61 -6.38
CA ASN A 69 -40.91 3.24 -6.74
C ASN A 69 -41.17 1.76 -7.10
N ILE A 70 -40.29 0.80 -6.79
CA ILE A 70 -40.54 -0.63 -7.11
C ILE A 70 -40.80 -1.52 -5.87
N ILE A 71 -40.62 -1.03 -4.64
CA ILE A 71 -40.87 -1.86 -3.42
C ILE A 71 -42.26 -1.59 -2.80
N ALA A 72 -43.11 -0.74 -3.40
CA ALA A 72 -44.43 -0.41 -2.87
C ALA A 72 -45.63 -1.09 -3.57
N GLU A 73 -45.43 -1.88 -4.62
CA GLU A 73 -46.50 -2.62 -5.29
C GLU A 73 -46.06 -4.04 -5.65
N GLU A 74 -45.87 -4.89 -4.64
CA GLU A 74 -46.12 -6.35 -4.70
C GLU A 74 -45.88 -6.97 -3.31
N ASN A 75 -46.86 -6.77 -2.42
CA ASN A 75 -47.43 -7.73 -1.44
C ASN A 75 -48.14 -7.01 -0.28
#